data_AF-A0A968FZ92-F1
#
_entry.id   AF-A0A968FZ92-F1
#
_cell.length_a   1.000
_cell.length_b   1.000
_cell.length_c   1.000
_cell.angle_alpha   90.00
_cell.angle_beta   90.00
_cell.angle_gamma   90.00
#
_symmetry.space_group_name_H-M   'P 1'
#
loop_
_entity.id
_entity.type
_entity.pdbx_description
1 polymer ?
#
loop_
_entity_poly.entity_id
_entity_poly.type
_entity_poly.pdbx_seq_one_letter_code
_entity_poly.pdbx_strand_id
1 'polypeptide(L)'
;VVGKKEPVRIYEPLARKGELDGALRDLLPHYREGLQYYAHREWDRARVCFEAALGRNPDDGPSLTYYRRCIKFQKTPPPPDWDG
;
A
#
# COMPACT_ATOMS: atom_id res chain seq x y z
N VAL A 1 -26.06 0.60 -6.27
CA VAL A 1 -24.99 -0.33 -6.70
C VAL A 1 -24.71 -1.28 -5.55
N VAL A 2 -24.81 -2.59 -5.76
CA VAL A 2 -24.52 -3.58 -4.71
C VAL A 2 -22.99 -3.72 -4.63
N GLY A 3 -22.36 -2.78 -3.93
CA GLY A 3 -20.98 -2.93 -3.47
C GLY A 3 -20.96 -3.87 -2.28
N LYS A 4 -19.97 -4.77 -2.20
CA LYS A 4 -19.77 -5.60 -1.01
C LYS A 4 -19.57 -4.67 0.18
N LYS A 5 -20.39 -4.81 1.22
CA LYS A 5 -20.35 -4.01 2.44
C LYS A 5 -19.14 -4.31 3.34
N GLU A 6 -18.42 -5.39 3.06
CA GLU A 6 -17.29 -5.84 3.85
C GLU A 6 -16.00 -5.80 3.01
N PRO A 7 -14.90 -5.24 3.54
CA PRO A 7 -13.63 -5.23 2.86
C PRO A 7 -13.12 -6.66 2.68
N VAL A 8 -12.74 -6.99 1.45
CA VAL A 8 -12.16 -8.29 1.11
C VAL A 8 -10.64 -8.17 1.11
N ARG A 9 -9.98 -8.99 1.93
CA ARG A 9 -8.51 -9.08 1.91
C ARG A 9 -8.07 -9.79 0.64
N ILE A 10 -7.28 -9.09 -0.18
CA ILE A 10 -6.68 -9.63 -1.41
C ILE A 10 -5.26 -10.09 -1.09
N TYR A 11 -4.90 -11.26 -1.60
CA TYR A 11 -3.55 -11.82 -1.47
C TYR A 11 -2.92 -11.95 -2.86
N GLU A 12 -1.64 -11.62 -2.95
CA GLU A 12 -0.82 -11.83 -4.14
C GLU A 12 0.26 -12.87 -3.83
N PRO A 13 0.31 -14.01 -4.54
CA PRO A 13 1.42 -14.95 -4.45
C PRO A 13 2.68 -14.30 -5.06
N LEU A 14 3.70 -14.06 -4.24
CA LEU A 14 4.91 -13.35 -4.69
C LEU A 14 5.99 -14.29 -5.23
N ALA A 15 6.20 -15.43 -4.56
CA ALA A 15 7.18 -16.44 -4.96
C ALA A 15 6.95 -17.76 -4.23
N ARG A 16 7.61 -18.82 -4.70
CA ARG A 16 7.77 -20.04 -3.90
C ARG A 16 8.68 -19.77 -2.72
N LYS A 17 8.59 -20.62 -1.69
CA LYS A 17 9.44 -20.54 -0.50
C LYS A 17 10.92 -20.58 -0.90
N GLY A 18 11.65 -19.52 -0.58
CA GLY A 18 13.08 -19.39 -0.89
C GLY A 18 13.40 -18.74 -2.24
N GLU A 19 12.39 -18.54 -3.11
CA GLU A 19 12.57 -18.01 -4.47
C GLU A 19 12.15 -16.54 -4.60
N LEU A 20 11.97 -15.83 -3.49
CA LEU A 20 11.58 -14.42 -3.52
C LEU A 20 12.70 -13.60 -4.15
N ASP A 21 12.39 -12.80 -5.18
CA ASP A 21 13.35 -11.92 -5.84
C ASP A 21 13.97 -10.89 -4.87
N GLY A 22 15.20 -10.44 -5.16
CA GLY A 22 15.92 -9.46 -4.36
C GLY A 22 15.21 -8.11 -4.29
N ALA A 23 14.68 -7.61 -5.41
CA ALA A 23 13.96 -6.34 -5.42
C ALA A 23 12.66 -6.44 -4.59
N LEU A 24 11.95 -7.57 -4.69
CA LEU A 24 10.78 -7.85 -3.85
C LEU A 24 11.14 -7.97 -2.35
N ARG A 25 12.27 -8.59 -1.99
CA ARG A 25 12.72 -8.67 -0.60
C ARG A 25 12.97 -7.30 0.01
N ASP A 26 13.57 -6.39 -0.75
CA ASP A 26 13.89 -5.04 -0.29
C ASP A 26 12.65 -4.13 -0.28
N LEU A 27 11.69 -4.37 -1.17
CA LEU A 27 10.43 -3.63 -1.25
C LEU A 27 9.46 -3.96 -0.11
N LEU A 28 9.32 -5.24 0.24
CA LEU A 28 8.26 -5.72 1.14
C LEU A 28 8.23 -5.06 2.53
N PRO A 29 9.37 -4.80 3.20
CA PRO A 29 9.36 -4.08 4.48
C PRO A 29 8.71 -2.70 4.36
N HIS A 30 9.08 -1.94 3.33
CA HIS A 30 8.53 -0.61 3.07
C HIS A 30 7.05 -0.66 2.74
N TYR A 31 6.62 -1.60 1.89
CA TYR A 31 5.22 -1.78 1.57
C TYR A 31 4.37 -2.12 2.81
N ARG A 32 4.86 -3.03 3.66
CA ARG A 32 4.16 -3.43 4.90
C ARG A 32 4.04 -2.28 5.90
N GLU A 33 5.11 -1.51 6.08
CA GLU A 33 5.09 -0.34 6.95
C GLU A 33 4.14 0.74 6.40
N GLY A 34 4.17 0.97 5.08
CA GLY A 34 3.24 1.89 4.42
C GLY A 34 1.77 1.52 4.65
N LEU A 35 1.44 0.23 4.59
CA LEU A 35 0.08 -0.25 4.91
C LEU A 35 -0.31 0.01 6.37
N GLN A 36 0.62 -0.08 7.32
CA GLN A 36 0.33 0.24 8.72
C GLN A 36 -0.01 1.72 8.88
N TYR A 37 0.81 2.62 8.35
CA TYR A 37 0.50 4.06 8.40
C TYR A 37 -0.79 4.40 7.64
N TYR A 38 -1.02 3.78 6.49
CA TYR A 38 -2.23 3.98 5.71
C TYR A 38 -3.49 3.61 6.49
N ALA A 39 -3.47 2.48 7.21
CA ALA A 39 -4.58 2.05 8.06
C ALA A 39 -4.86 3.03 9.21
N HIS A 40 -3.83 3.71 9.72
CA HIS A 40 -3.96 4.75 10.75
C HIS A 40 -4.21 6.15 10.19
N ARG A 41 -4.43 6.29 8.87
CA ARG A 41 -4.64 7.57 8.18
C ARG A 41 -3.44 8.54 8.29
N GLU A 42 -2.25 8.00 8.56
CA GLU A 42 -0.99 8.75 8.60
C GLU A 42 -0.43 8.90 7.18
N TRP A 43 -1.15 9.65 6.33
CA TRP A 43 -0.90 9.72 4.89
C TRP A 43 0.51 10.14 4.50
N ASP A 44 1.10 11.10 5.22
CA ASP A 44 2.46 11.56 4.96
C ASP A 44 3.49 10.44 5.15
N ARG A 45 3.38 9.70 6.26
CA ARG A 45 4.28 8.58 6.55
C ARG A 45 4.05 7.42 5.60
N ALA A 46 2.79 7.08 5.35
CA ALA A 46 2.41 6.05 4.39
C ALA A 46 2.99 6.35 3.00
N ARG A 47 2.86 7.59 2.52
CA ARG A 47 3.41 8.05 1.24
C ARG A 47 4.91 7.83 1.15
N VAL A 48 5.68 8.20 2.18
CA VAL A 48 7.14 8.04 2.22
C VAL A 48 7.53 6.56 2.13
N CYS A 49 6.83 5.67 2.84
CA CYS A 49 7.07 4.23 2.74
C CYS A 49 6.79 3.68 1.33
N PHE A 50 5.68 4.07 0.69
CA PHE A 50 5.38 3.64 -0.67
C PHE A 50 6.34 4.25 -1.70
N GLU A 51 6.83 5.47 -1.49
CA GLU A 51 7.88 6.08 -2.31
C GLU A 51 9.20 5.30 -2.20
N ALA A 52 9.58 4.87 -0.99
CA ALA A 52 10.73 4.01 -0.78
C ALA A 52 10.58 2.63 -1.45
N ALA A 53 9.38 2.03 -1.39
CA ALA A 53 9.06 0.80 -2.10
C ALA A 53 9.21 0.96 -3.62
N LEU A 54 8.66 2.03 -4.20
CA LEU A 54 8.79 2.36 -5.62
C LEU A 54 10.23 2.65 -6.05
N GLY A 55 11.08 3.11 -5.13
CA GLY A 55 12.52 3.23 -5.37
C GLY A 55 13.23 1.89 -5.55
N ARG A 56 12.65 0.77 -5.08
CA ARG A 56 13.17 -0.60 -5.28
C ARG A 56 12.58 -1.26 -6.52
N ASN A 57 11.29 -1.07 -6.74
CA ASN A 57 10.59 -1.51 -7.94
C ASN A 57 9.61 -0.42 -8.40
N PRO A 58 9.97 0.39 -9.42
CA PRO A 58 9.11 1.45 -9.94
C PRO A 58 7.77 0.97 -10.49
N ASP A 59 7.72 -0.30 -10.92
CA ASP A 59 6.54 -0.91 -11.53
C ASP A 59 5.67 -1.69 -10.52
N ASP A 60 5.95 -1.56 -9.21
CA ASP A 60 5.12 -2.17 -8.16
C ASP A 60 3.72 -1.54 -8.11
N GLY A 61 2.77 -2.20 -8.78
CA GLY A 61 1.38 -1.75 -8.90
C GLY A 61 0.69 -1.46 -7.55
N PRO A 62 0.83 -2.33 -6.54
CA PRO A 62 0.30 -2.06 -5.20
C PRO A 62 0.87 -0.78 -4.58
N SER A 63 2.20 -0.60 -4.52
CA SER A 63 2.80 0.62 -3.95
C SER A 63 2.38 1.86 -4.71
N LEU A 64 2.31 1.82 -6.04
CA LEU A 64 1.85 2.95 -6.86
C LEU A 64 0.41 3.34 -6.56
N THR A 65 -0.46 2.35 -6.33
CA THR A 65 -1.86 2.57 -5.97
C THR A 65 -1.97 3.30 -4.64
N TYR A 66 -1.31 2.80 -3.60
CA TYR A 66 -1.37 3.40 -2.28
C TYR A 66 -0.67 4.76 -2.20
N TYR A 67 0.45 4.94 -2.89
CA TYR A 67 1.13 6.24 -3.01
C TYR A 67 0.18 7.32 -3.56
N ARG A 68 -0.51 7.03 -4.67
CA ARG A 68 -1.49 7.95 -5.27
C ARG A 68 -2.67 8.23 -4.34
N ARG A 69 -3.16 7.23 -3.61
CA ARG A 69 -4.22 7.41 -2.61
C ARG A 69 -3.78 8.31 -1.46
N CYS A 70 -2.57 8.14 -0.94
CA CYS A 70 -2.03 9.01 0.11
C CYS A 70 -2.01 10.47 -0.34
N ILE A 71 -1.51 10.75 -1.55
CA ILE A 71 -1.52 12.11 -2.13
C ILE A 71 -2.94 12.67 -2.23
N LYS A 72 -3.90 11.84 -2.65
CA LYS A 72 -5.30 12.24 -2.73
C LYS A 72 -5.87 12.54 -1.35
N PHE A 73 -5.64 11.70 -0.36
CA PHE A 73 -6.20 11.83 0.98
C PHE A 73 -5.55 12.92 1.83
N GLN A 74 -4.30 13.30 1.54
CA GLN A 74 -3.71 14.52 2.09
C GLN A 74 -4.48 15.78 1.65
N LYS A 75 -4.90 15.83 0.38
CA LYS A 75 -5.64 16.98 -0.18
C LYS A 75 -7.13 16.91 0.11
N THR A 76 -7.69 15.72 0.17
CA THR A 76 -9.11 15.46 0.37
C THR A 76 -9.26 14.25 1.29
N PRO A 77 -9.17 14.47 2.62
CA PRO A 77 -9.27 13.39 3.59
C PRO A 77 -10.59 12.63 3.44
N PRO A 78 -10.56 11.29 3.61
CA PRO A 78 -11.78 10.50 3.61
C PRO A 78 -12.64 10.81 4.85
N PRO A 79 -13.94 10.50 4.81
CA PRO A 79 -14.83 10.77 5.93
C PRO A 79 -14.47 9.94 7.18
N PRO A 80 -14.96 10.33 8.37
CA PRO A 80 -14.63 9.65 9.63
C PRO A 80 -14.94 8.15 9.64
N ASP A 81 -15.99 7.72 8.94
CA ASP A 81 -16.48 6.35 8.82
C ASP A 81 -15.78 5.52 7.74
N TRP A 82 -14.76 6.07 7.08
CA TRP A 82 -14.00 5.35 6.07
C TRP A 82 -13.23 4.16 6.65
N ASP A 83 -13.36 3.01 5.99
CA ASP A 83 -12.97 1.69 6.47
C ASP A 83 -11.75 1.08 5.74
N GLY A 84 -11.21 1.74 4.71
CA GLY A 84 -9.96 1.33 4.03
C GLY A 84 -10.09 0.99 2.54
#